data_AF-A0A401WQB3-F1
#
_entry.id   AF-A0A401WQB3-F1
#
_cell.length_a   1.000
_cell.length_b   1.000
_cell.length_c   1.000
_cell.angle_alpha   90.00
_cell.angle_beta   90.00
_cell.angle_gamma   90.00
#
_symmetry.space_group_name_H-M   'P 1'
#
loop_
_entity.id
_entity.type
_entity.pdbx_description
1 polymer ?
#
loop_
_entity_poly.entity_id
_entity_poly.type
_entity_poly.pdbx_seq_one_letter_code
_entity_poly.pdbx_strand_id
1 'polypeptide(L)'
;MLNKKTFLMLAMAAGVVAAPAVHAQGFGGGLGSIGKSALSGAESGVASQGTSMASSMLPSLSSASTGNLAGILGYCVQNNVLQQSSSTAQSVLGSLTQQPGVTSSSAYEAGQRGLLQTGNNQMFSLANLKGELKTKLCSMVLDKAQSAL
;
A
#
# COMPACT_ATOMS: atom_id res chain seq x y z
N MET A 1 50.99 -4.09 -2.11
CA MET A 1 50.97 -5.56 -1.99
C MET A 1 49.52 -5.96 -1.72
N LEU A 2 48.95 -6.76 -2.62
CA LEU A 2 47.52 -7.04 -2.77
C LEU A 2 47.22 -8.43 -2.20
N ASN A 3 46.37 -8.54 -1.17
CA ASN A 3 46.05 -9.83 -0.55
C ASN A 3 44.70 -10.42 -1.04
N LYS A 4 44.87 -11.37 -1.97
CA LYS A 4 44.11 -12.58 -2.33
C LYS A 4 42.88 -12.93 -1.44
N LYS A 5 41.68 -13.00 -2.02
CA LYS A 5 40.97 -14.18 -2.59
C LYS A 5 40.44 -15.19 -1.54
N THR A 6 39.11 -15.25 -1.40
CA THR A 6 38.37 -16.53 -1.24
C THR A 6 37.02 -16.42 -1.95
N PHE A 7 36.86 -17.23 -2.99
CA PHE A 7 35.63 -17.55 -3.70
C PHE A 7 34.90 -18.68 -2.95
N LEU A 8 33.56 -18.65 -2.92
CA LEU A 8 32.76 -19.88 -2.85
C LEU A 8 31.34 -19.63 -3.42
N MET A 9 31.09 -20.28 -4.56
CA MET A 9 29.80 -20.42 -5.23
C MET A 9 28.91 -21.42 -4.49
N LEU A 10 27.60 -21.18 -4.47
CA LEU A 10 26.59 -22.24 -4.39
C LEU A 10 25.48 -21.93 -5.40
N ALA A 11 25.21 -22.90 -6.26
CA ALA A 11 24.26 -22.84 -7.36
C ALA A 11 23.04 -23.75 -7.11
N MET A 12 22.05 -23.61 -8.01
CA MET A 12 20.99 -24.57 -8.40
C MET A 12 19.63 -24.44 -7.71
N ALA A 13 18.60 -24.01 -8.46
CA ALA A 13 17.63 -24.94 -9.08
C ALA A 13 16.68 -24.20 -10.04
N ALA A 14 16.48 -24.77 -11.23
CA ALA A 14 15.55 -24.33 -12.26
C ALA A 14 14.34 -25.28 -12.35
N GLY A 15 13.17 -24.75 -12.74
CA GLY A 15 11.98 -25.54 -13.08
C GLY A 15 10.97 -24.68 -13.84
N VAL A 16 10.49 -25.18 -14.98
CA VAL A 16 9.81 -24.43 -16.06
C VAL A 16 8.41 -24.98 -16.39
N VAL A 17 7.60 -24.12 -17.06
CA VAL A 17 6.38 -24.35 -17.91
C VAL A 17 5.07 -24.79 -17.22
N ALA A 18 3.83 -24.51 -17.65
CA ALA A 18 3.21 -24.01 -18.90
C ALA A 18 1.78 -23.46 -18.63
N ALA A 19 1.21 -22.65 -19.54
CA ALA A 19 -0.22 -22.28 -19.64
C ALA A 19 -0.92 -23.08 -20.76
N PRO A 20 -2.27 -23.22 -20.79
CA PRO A 20 -3.08 -22.40 -21.72
C PRO A 20 -4.60 -22.15 -21.37
N ALA A 21 -5.13 -21.11 -22.05
CA ALA A 21 -6.45 -20.93 -22.71
C ALA A 21 -7.81 -20.82 -21.95
N VAL A 22 -8.29 -19.56 -21.92
CA VAL A 22 -9.64 -18.98 -22.23
C VAL A 22 -10.91 -19.85 -22.36
N HIS A 23 -12.00 -19.44 -21.66
CA HIS A 23 -13.35 -19.26 -22.24
C HIS A 23 -14.19 -18.30 -21.36
N ALA A 24 -14.91 -17.38 -22.00
CA ALA A 24 -15.75 -16.33 -21.42
C ALA A 24 -17.21 -16.80 -21.18
N GLN A 25 -18.11 -15.86 -20.87
CA GLN A 25 -19.58 -15.97 -20.74
C GLN A 25 -20.05 -16.42 -19.34
N GLY A 26 -20.94 -15.76 -18.62
CA GLY A 26 -21.80 -14.61 -18.89
C GLY A 26 -22.67 -14.39 -17.64
N PHE A 27 -23.01 -13.14 -17.39
CA PHE A 27 -23.81 -12.64 -16.27
C PHE A 27 -25.21 -13.29 -16.23
N GLY A 28 -25.66 -13.74 -15.05
CA GLY A 28 -26.94 -14.42 -14.91
C GLY A 28 -27.44 -14.53 -13.48
N GLY A 29 -27.73 -13.39 -12.85
CA GLY A 29 -28.85 -13.25 -11.90
C GLY A 29 -28.69 -13.80 -10.48
N GLY A 30 -29.22 -13.03 -9.53
CA GLY A 30 -29.89 -13.60 -8.36
C GLY A 30 -29.04 -13.88 -7.13
N LEU A 31 -28.94 -12.86 -6.27
CA LEU A 31 -29.40 -12.93 -4.87
C LEU A 31 -29.23 -14.28 -4.12
N GLY A 32 -28.38 -14.27 -3.08
CA GLY A 32 -28.61 -15.10 -1.89
C GLY A 32 -27.52 -16.13 -1.57
N SER A 33 -26.77 -15.84 -0.49
CA SER A 33 -26.25 -16.82 0.49
C SER A 33 -25.53 -18.08 -0.01
N ILE A 34 -24.20 -18.00 -0.15
CA ILE A 34 -23.27 -19.15 -0.12
C ILE A 34 -22.03 -18.61 0.64
N GLY A 35 -21.66 -19.09 1.82
CA GLY A 35 -21.20 -20.45 2.08
C GLY A 35 -19.67 -20.44 2.04
N LYS A 36 -19.04 -20.65 3.21
CA LYS A 36 -17.59 -20.60 3.43
C LYS A 36 -16.84 -21.64 2.58
N SER A 37 -15.58 -21.32 2.29
CA SER A 37 -14.47 -22.25 1.97
C SER A 37 -14.28 -22.62 0.50
N ALA A 38 -13.53 -21.78 -0.25
CA ALA A 38 -12.51 -22.18 -1.24
C ALA A 38 -12.02 -20.95 -2.03
N LEU A 39 -11.17 -20.11 -1.44
CA LEU A 39 -10.25 -19.27 -2.21
C LEU A 39 -9.02 -18.95 -1.34
N SER A 40 -8.14 -19.93 -1.22
CA SER A 40 -6.79 -19.72 -0.73
C SER A 40 -5.94 -19.15 -1.86
N GLY A 41 -5.57 -17.88 -1.72
CA GLY A 41 -4.51 -17.26 -2.50
C GLY A 41 -4.98 -16.42 -3.69
N ALA A 42 -4.50 -15.18 -3.71
CA ALA A 42 -4.74 -14.10 -4.67
C ALA A 42 -5.94 -13.20 -4.35
N GLU A 43 -5.80 -11.94 -4.76
CA GLU A 43 -6.82 -10.88 -4.80
C GLU A 43 -7.39 -10.32 -3.48
N SER A 44 -6.51 -9.74 -2.66
CA SER A 44 -6.83 -8.49 -1.96
C SER A 44 -6.99 -7.36 -2.99
N GLY A 45 -8.12 -7.32 -3.70
CA GLY A 45 -8.28 -6.45 -4.86
C GLY A 45 -9.71 -6.33 -5.37
N VAL A 46 -10.71 -6.29 -4.49
CA VAL A 46 -12.06 -5.84 -4.89
C VAL A 46 -12.39 -4.51 -4.21
N ALA A 47 -11.71 -3.47 -4.67
CA ALA A 47 -12.19 -2.10 -4.53
C ALA A 47 -12.24 -1.47 -5.94
N SER A 48 -13.45 -1.48 -6.51
CA SER A 48 -13.95 -0.41 -7.36
C SER A 48 -13.36 -0.26 -8.78
N GLN A 49 -13.85 -1.07 -9.71
CA GLN A 49 -13.98 -0.68 -11.12
C GLN A 49 -14.78 0.63 -11.19
N GLY A 50 -14.10 1.75 -11.42
CA GLY A 50 -14.66 3.10 -11.31
C GLY A 50 -13.68 4.09 -10.68
N THR A 51 -12.68 3.60 -9.96
CA THR A 51 -11.58 4.41 -9.39
C THR A 51 -10.37 4.54 -10.32
N SER A 52 -10.36 3.82 -11.45
CA SER A 52 -9.18 3.60 -12.28
C SER A 52 -8.58 4.87 -12.91
N MET A 53 -9.38 5.90 -13.18
CA MET A 53 -8.86 7.14 -13.77
C MET A 53 -8.25 8.09 -12.72
N ALA A 54 -8.89 8.26 -11.56
CA ALA A 54 -8.37 9.08 -10.47
C ALA A 54 -7.18 8.43 -9.75
N SER A 55 -7.19 7.10 -9.61
CA SER A 55 -6.04 6.36 -9.07
C SER A 55 -4.83 6.38 -10.02
N SER A 56 -5.02 6.58 -11.33
CA SER A 56 -3.92 6.73 -12.28
C SER A 56 -3.12 8.03 -12.09
N MET A 57 -3.73 9.05 -11.47
CA MET A 57 -3.06 10.32 -11.14
C MET A 57 -2.35 10.29 -9.79
N LEU A 58 -2.64 9.30 -8.95
CA LEU A 58 -2.04 9.14 -7.64
C LEU A 58 -0.91 8.12 -7.72
N PRO A 59 0.20 8.35 -7.00
CA PRO A 59 1.29 7.40 -7.00
C PRO A 59 0.89 6.08 -6.33
N SER A 60 1.57 5.01 -6.74
CA SER A 60 1.46 3.72 -6.05
C SER A 60 2.06 3.81 -4.64
N LEU A 61 1.40 3.15 -3.68
CA LEU A 61 1.84 3.04 -2.29
C LEU A 61 2.70 1.79 -2.03
N SER A 62 2.88 0.91 -3.02
CA SER A 62 3.55 -0.38 -2.81
C SER A 62 5.01 -0.26 -2.38
N SER A 63 5.66 0.87 -2.66
CA SER A 63 7.05 1.14 -2.28
C SER A 63 7.18 2.00 -1.02
N ALA A 64 6.06 2.47 -0.45
CA ALA A 64 6.08 3.24 0.78
C ALA A 64 6.33 2.31 1.97
N SER A 65 7.28 2.69 2.83
CA SER A 65 7.53 1.96 4.07
C SER A 65 6.41 2.20 5.09
N THR A 66 6.25 1.28 6.05
CA THR A 66 5.30 1.44 7.17
C THR A 66 5.53 2.75 7.93
N GLY A 67 6.79 3.13 8.13
CA GLY A 67 7.18 4.44 8.66
C GLY A 67 6.59 5.60 7.87
N ASN A 68 6.77 5.59 6.54
CA ASN A 68 6.24 6.62 5.68
C ASN A 68 4.70 6.66 5.66
N LEU A 69 4.04 5.50 5.58
CA LEU A 69 2.58 5.39 5.63
C LEU A 69 2.02 5.93 6.94
N ALA A 70 2.63 5.60 8.08
CA ALA A 70 2.25 6.12 9.39
C ALA A 70 2.41 7.66 9.45
N GLY A 71 3.52 8.19 8.92
CA GLY A 71 3.74 9.64 8.87
C GLY A 71 2.69 10.35 8.00
N ILE A 72 2.38 9.80 6.83
CA ILE A 72 1.37 10.36 5.93
C ILE A 72 -0.02 10.28 6.54
N LEU A 73 -0.37 9.16 7.20
CA LEU A 73 -1.63 9.03 7.90
C LEU A 73 -1.76 10.08 9.01
N GLY A 74 -0.69 10.32 9.78
CA GLY A 74 -0.61 11.40 10.76
C GLY A 74 -0.83 12.77 10.13
N TYR A 75 -0.19 13.05 9.00
CA TYR A 75 -0.42 14.29 8.25
C TYR A 75 -1.89 14.43 7.80
N CYS A 76 -2.51 13.37 7.30
CA CYS A 76 -3.92 13.38 6.89
C CYS A 76 -4.89 13.64 8.05
N VAL A 77 -4.64 13.03 9.22
CA VAL A 77 -5.41 13.28 10.45
C VAL A 77 -5.23 14.71 10.93
N GLN A 78 -3.99 15.20 11.01
CA GLN A 78 -3.66 16.55 11.49
C GLN A 78 -4.29 17.64 10.62
N ASN A 79 -4.44 17.39 9.32
CA ASN A 79 -5.04 18.31 8.35
C ASN A 79 -6.56 18.11 8.17
N ASN A 80 -7.22 17.29 8.99
CA ASN A 80 -8.67 16.99 8.89
C ASN A 80 -9.08 16.52 7.49
N VAL A 81 -8.24 15.73 6.81
CA VAL A 81 -8.51 15.22 5.46
C VAL A 81 -9.44 14.01 5.50
N LEU A 82 -9.36 13.19 6.56
CA LEU A 82 -10.11 11.95 6.74
C LEU A 82 -11.26 12.10 7.76
N GLN A 83 -12.07 13.15 7.65
CA GLN A 83 -13.11 13.46 8.65
C GLN A 83 -14.07 12.28 8.92
N GLN A 84 -14.50 11.58 7.88
CA GLN A 84 -15.42 10.43 8.01
C GLN A 84 -14.75 9.18 8.61
N SER A 85 -13.42 9.09 8.57
CA SER A 85 -12.65 7.93 9.04
C SER A 85 -11.66 8.32 10.15
N SER A 86 -11.87 9.47 10.80
CA SER A 86 -10.89 10.07 11.72
C SER A 86 -10.56 9.14 12.88
N SER A 87 -11.58 8.55 13.52
CA SER A 87 -11.39 7.62 14.65
C SER A 87 -10.60 6.37 14.25
N THR A 88 -10.91 5.81 13.07
CA THR A 88 -10.18 4.64 12.52
C THR A 88 -8.75 5.03 12.20
N ALA A 89 -8.54 6.17 11.54
CA ALA A 89 -7.23 6.68 11.20
C ALA A 89 -6.36 6.94 12.44
N GLN A 90 -6.93 7.51 13.50
CA GLN A 90 -6.26 7.70 14.78
C GLN A 90 -5.88 6.38 15.44
N SER A 91 -6.79 5.40 15.44
CA SER A 91 -6.54 4.07 16.00
C SER A 91 -5.40 3.35 15.27
N VAL A 92 -5.46 3.34 13.94
CA VAL A 92 -4.44 2.72 13.07
C VAL A 92 -3.10 3.42 13.23
N LEU A 93 -3.09 4.75 13.25
CA LEU A 93 -1.88 5.54 13.51
C LEU A 93 -1.27 5.20 14.88
N GLY A 94 -2.10 5.08 15.91
CA GLY A 94 -1.68 4.64 17.24
C GLY A 94 -0.95 3.30 17.17
N SER A 95 -1.59 2.28 16.59
CA SER A 95 -0.99 0.95 16.46
C SER A 95 0.33 0.95 15.68
N LEU A 96 0.40 1.70 14.57
CA LEU A 96 1.63 1.80 13.76
C LEU A 96 2.76 2.49 14.51
N THR A 97 2.48 3.60 15.20
CA THR A 97 3.51 4.35 15.92
C THR A 97 4.07 3.60 17.13
N GLN A 98 3.37 2.58 17.62
CA GLN A 98 3.87 1.66 18.65
C GLN A 98 4.79 0.57 18.08
N GLN A 99 4.83 0.35 16.77
CA GLN A 99 5.73 -0.64 16.18
C GLN A 99 7.19 -0.15 16.23
N PRO A 100 8.14 -1.06 16.52
CA PRO A 100 9.55 -0.70 16.68
C PRO A 100 10.12 -0.12 15.39
N GLY A 101 10.81 1.01 15.50
CA GLY A 101 11.50 1.67 14.39
C GLY A 101 10.62 2.51 13.46
N VAL A 102 9.29 2.51 13.62
CA VAL A 102 8.38 3.34 12.81
C VAL A 102 8.65 4.82 13.07
N THR A 103 8.51 5.28 14.31
CA THR A 103 8.61 6.70 14.68
C THR A 103 10.03 7.26 14.61
N SER A 104 11.05 6.41 14.76
CA SER A 104 12.46 6.79 14.64
C SER A 104 12.97 6.83 13.20
N SER A 105 12.14 6.44 12.21
CA SER A 105 12.56 6.41 10.81
C SER A 105 12.48 7.79 10.16
N SER A 106 13.47 8.11 9.32
CA SER A 106 13.42 9.31 8.47
C SER A 106 12.23 9.30 7.49
N ALA A 107 11.75 8.10 7.15
CA ALA A 107 10.57 7.90 6.33
C ALA A 107 9.29 8.39 7.02
N TYR A 108 9.17 8.18 8.34
CA TYR A 108 8.09 8.71 9.16
C TYR A 108 8.12 10.23 9.26
N GLU A 109 9.29 10.83 9.51
CA GLU A 109 9.45 12.29 9.49
C GLU A 109 9.07 12.90 8.12
N ALA A 110 9.51 12.29 7.02
CA ALA A 110 9.11 12.71 5.68
C ALA A 110 7.58 12.61 5.50
N GLY A 111 6.97 11.53 5.97
CA GLY A 111 5.52 11.34 5.92
C GLY A 111 4.76 12.40 6.71
N GLN A 112 5.22 12.76 7.91
CA GLN A 112 4.61 13.84 8.72
C GLN A 112 4.63 15.19 8.01
N ARG A 113 5.60 15.41 7.12
CA ARG A 113 5.69 16.60 6.25
C ARG A 113 4.85 16.50 4.98
N GLY A 114 4.03 15.45 4.83
CA GLY A 114 3.23 15.21 3.64
C GLY A 114 4.06 14.76 2.43
N LEU A 115 5.19 14.07 2.64
CA LEU A 115 6.04 13.51 1.58
C LEU A 115 5.92 11.99 1.54
N LEU A 116 5.25 11.48 0.52
CA LEU A 116 5.01 10.06 0.29
C LEU A 116 6.16 9.47 -0.54
N GLN A 117 6.74 8.36 -0.11
CA GLN A 117 7.78 7.64 -0.83
C GLN A 117 7.15 6.71 -1.87
N THR A 118 7.56 6.85 -3.13
CA THR A 118 6.95 6.11 -4.26
C THR A 118 7.91 5.11 -4.92
N GLY A 119 9.06 4.85 -4.29
CA GLY A 119 10.14 4.00 -4.84
C GLY A 119 11.22 4.81 -5.56
N ASN A 120 12.36 4.18 -5.86
CA ASN A 120 13.47 4.78 -6.62
C ASN A 120 13.93 6.17 -6.14
N ASN A 121 13.95 6.39 -4.81
CA ASN A 121 14.26 7.68 -4.18
C ASN A 121 13.31 8.84 -4.56
N GLN A 122 12.17 8.54 -5.17
CA GLN A 122 11.16 9.53 -5.53
C GLN A 122 10.23 9.79 -4.35
N MET A 123 9.91 11.07 -4.17
CA MET A 123 8.93 11.54 -3.20
C MET A 123 7.80 12.27 -3.93
N PHE A 124 6.58 12.01 -3.48
CA PHE A 124 5.38 12.67 -3.93
C PHE A 124 4.84 13.56 -2.82
N SER A 125 4.65 14.85 -3.12
CA SER A 125 4.16 15.81 -2.12
C SER A 125 2.64 15.92 -2.12
N LEU A 126 2.04 15.68 -0.95
CA LEU A 126 0.60 15.85 -0.72
C LEU A 126 0.18 17.32 -0.60
N ALA A 127 1.12 18.25 -0.47
CA ALA A 127 0.83 19.67 -0.35
C ALA A 127 0.18 20.24 -1.62
N ASN A 128 0.53 19.68 -2.79
CA ASN A 128 0.00 20.12 -4.09
C ASN A 128 -1.31 19.41 -4.46
N LEU A 129 -1.68 18.34 -3.73
CA LEU A 129 -2.96 17.67 -3.92
C LEU A 129 -4.10 18.50 -3.33
N LYS A 130 -5.15 18.70 -4.13
CA LYS A 130 -6.33 19.47 -3.74
C LYS A 130 -7.55 18.56 -3.58
N GLY A 131 -8.41 18.96 -2.65
CA GLY A 131 -9.76 18.40 -2.46
C GLY A 131 -9.79 16.88 -2.46
N GLU A 132 -10.62 16.32 -3.34
CA GLU A 132 -10.94 14.90 -3.41
C GLU A 132 -9.71 14.00 -3.65
N LEU A 133 -8.72 14.44 -4.43
CA LEU A 133 -7.50 13.65 -4.67
C LEU A 133 -6.67 13.48 -3.39
N LYS A 134 -6.60 14.53 -2.56
CA LYS A 134 -5.92 14.46 -1.26
C LYS A 134 -6.65 13.51 -0.32
N THR A 135 -7.99 13.61 -0.26
CA THR A 135 -8.83 12.70 0.52
C THR A 135 -8.67 11.26 0.05
N LYS A 136 -8.67 11.01 -1.26
CA LYS A 136 -8.53 9.67 -1.82
C LYS A 136 -7.16 9.06 -1.56
N LEU A 137 -6.08 9.83 -1.70
CA LEU A 137 -4.75 9.35 -1.33
C LEU A 137 -4.67 9.01 0.17
N CYS A 138 -5.17 9.90 1.02
CA CYS A 138 -5.22 9.65 2.47
C CYS A 138 -6.04 8.39 2.81
N SER A 139 -7.13 8.13 2.08
CA SER A 139 -7.94 6.92 2.24
C SER A 139 -7.14 5.67 1.83
N MET A 140 -6.46 5.71 0.68
CA MET A 140 -5.61 4.59 0.24
C MET A 140 -4.47 4.34 1.24
N VAL A 141 -3.89 5.39 1.83
CA VAL A 141 -2.87 5.25 2.88
C VAL A 141 -3.46 4.62 4.12
N LEU A 142 -4.66 5.02 4.55
CA LEU A 142 -5.37 4.38 5.66
C LEU A 142 -5.63 2.89 5.40
N ASP A 143 -6.06 2.52 4.19
CA ASP A 143 -6.29 1.11 3.82
C ASP A 143 -4.98 0.29 3.81
N LYS A 144 -3.90 0.86 3.27
CA LYS A 144 -2.58 0.22 3.26
C LYS A 144 -1.96 0.13 4.65
N ALA A 145 -2.10 1.17 5.46
CA ALA A 145 -1.67 1.21 6.85
C ALA A 145 -2.37 0.12 7.67
N GLN A 146 -3.68 -0.05 7.49
CA GLN A 146 -4.44 -1.15 8.11
C GLN A 146 -3.94 -2.52 7.68
N SER A 147 -3.59 -2.67 6.40
CA SER A 147 -3.08 -3.93 5.86
C SER A 147 -1.65 -4.26 6.33
N ALA A 148 -0.94 -3.30 6.92
CA ALA A 148 0.44 -3.44 7.39
C ALA A 148 0.56 -3.65 8.91
N LEU A 149 -0.57 -3.64 9.62
CA LEU A 149 -0.68 -4.02 11.03
C LEU A 149 -0.79 -5.54 11.17
#